data_AF-A0A224Y6P7-F1
#
_entry.id   AF-A0A224Y6P7-F1
#
_cell.length_a   1.000
_cell.length_b   1.000
_cell.length_c   1.000
_cell.angle_alpha   90.00
_cell.angle_beta   90.00
_cell.angle_gamma   90.00
#
_symmetry.space_group_name_H-M   'P 1'
#
loop_
_entity.id
_entity.type
_entity.pdbx_description
1 polymer ?
#
loop_
_entity_poly.entity_id
_entity_poly.type
_entity_poly.pdbx_seq_one_letter_code
_entity_poly.pdbx_strand_id
1 'polypeptide(L)'
;MPSAAAKKYEVPSGFTATTDNVALPVEEISSDEHRLWLIRTPTDVNISNLDGMKISLKGGEHAEVQIGDIGYEFTRKEHHNDTQRLSVLLQEEGGEQLTLASGVFCGMATLTKKALCPEIPQAASPSKRPRLDYSAHESARQRFVPFGSDDVVTLSKRHKDKAEKVKKTKKSKK
;
A
#
# COMPACT_ATOMS: atom_id res chain seq x y z
N MET A 1 -19.80 13.74 62.14
CA MET A 1 -19.78 13.74 60.67
C MET A 1 -19.81 12.30 60.19
N PRO A 2 -20.70 11.91 59.26
CA PRO A 2 -20.81 10.52 58.85
C PRO A 2 -19.62 10.14 57.97
N SER A 3 -18.99 9.02 58.32
CA SER A 3 -17.94 8.36 57.53
C SER A 3 -18.55 7.87 56.22
N ALA A 4 -18.06 8.39 55.09
CA ALA A 4 -18.44 7.89 53.78
C ALA A 4 -17.82 6.49 53.62
N ALA A 5 -18.62 5.45 53.82
CA ALA A 5 -18.24 4.10 53.46
C ALA A 5 -17.86 4.06 51.98
N ALA A 6 -16.59 3.79 51.68
CA ALA A 6 -16.11 3.66 50.32
C ALA A 6 -16.90 2.52 49.64
N LYS A 7 -17.69 2.87 48.62
CA LYS A 7 -18.41 1.87 47.83
C LYS A 7 -17.38 0.93 47.20
N LYS A 8 -17.41 -0.35 47.58
CA LYS A 8 -16.56 -1.39 47.01
C LYS A 8 -16.96 -1.57 45.54
N TYR A 9 -15.98 -1.61 44.65
CA TYR A 9 -16.23 -1.83 43.22
C TYR A 9 -16.76 -3.26 43.02
N GLU A 10 -17.89 -3.38 42.33
CA GLU A 10 -18.48 -4.68 41.97
C GLU A 10 -18.16 -5.01 40.51
N VAL A 11 -17.56 -6.18 40.30
CA VAL A 11 -17.20 -6.70 38.98
C VAL A 11 -18.45 -7.30 38.32
N PRO A 12 -18.76 -6.97 37.05
CA PRO A 12 -19.91 -7.54 36.36
C PRO A 12 -19.86 -9.08 36.28
N SER A 13 -21.03 -9.72 36.30
CA SER A 13 -21.14 -11.17 36.18
C SER A 13 -20.52 -11.67 34.87
N GLY A 14 -19.64 -12.66 34.96
CA GLY A 14 -18.92 -13.23 33.80
C GLY A 14 -17.47 -12.76 33.67
N PHE A 15 -17.03 -11.82 34.51
CA PHE A 15 -15.62 -11.42 34.62
C PHE A 15 -15.05 -11.91 35.96
N THR A 16 -13.80 -12.38 35.91
CA THR A 16 -13.02 -12.78 37.09
C THR A 16 -11.77 -11.92 37.15
N ALA A 17 -11.41 -11.47 38.35
CA ALA A 17 -10.14 -10.77 38.54
C ALA A 17 -8.99 -11.76 38.30
N THR A 18 -8.04 -11.38 37.44
CA THR A 18 -6.82 -12.16 37.19
C THR A 18 -5.79 -11.81 38.26
N THR A 19 -5.30 -12.82 38.98
CA THR A 19 -4.25 -12.66 40.01
C THR A 19 -2.87 -13.07 39.52
N ASP A 20 -2.81 -13.87 38.45
CA ASP A 20 -1.60 -14.52 37.97
C ASP A 20 -0.98 -13.73 36.82
N ASN A 21 -0.57 -12.50 37.09
CA ASN A 21 0.15 -11.70 36.10
C ASN A 21 1.65 -11.94 36.25
N VAL A 22 2.32 -12.07 35.10
CA VAL A 22 3.78 -12.05 35.04
C VAL A 22 4.22 -10.58 35.09
N ALA A 23 4.93 -10.21 36.16
CA ALA A 23 5.50 -8.87 36.28
C ALA A 23 6.56 -8.65 35.20
N LEU A 24 6.47 -7.52 34.50
CA LEU A 24 7.56 -7.07 33.64
C LEU A 24 8.62 -6.39 34.51
N PRO A 25 9.92 -6.71 34.37
CA PRO A 25 10.97 -6.07 35.15
C PRO A 25 11.02 -4.56 34.85
N VAL A 26 10.77 -3.73 35.86
CA VAL A 26 10.76 -2.25 35.70
C VAL A 26 12.13 -1.73 35.27
N GLU A 27 13.20 -2.38 35.72
CA GLU A 27 14.58 -2.08 35.38
C GLU A 27 14.83 -2.20 33.87
N GLU A 28 14.24 -3.22 33.21
CA GLU A 28 14.38 -3.41 31.76
C GLU A 28 13.58 -2.38 30.95
N ILE A 29 12.49 -1.84 31.49
CA ILE A 29 11.66 -0.86 30.77
C ILE A 29 12.26 0.55 30.84
N SER A 30 12.95 0.84 31.94
CA SER A 30 13.49 2.18 32.24
C SER A 30 14.94 2.37 31.79
N SER A 31 15.63 1.30 31.36
CA SER A 31 17.01 1.34 30.89
C SER A 31 17.12 1.79 29.43
N ASP A 32 18.12 2.61 29.13
CA ASP A 32 18.49 3.01 27.76
C ASP A 32 19.02 1.83 26.91
N GLU A 33 19.40 0.73 27.56
CA GLU A 33 19.93 -0.47 26.89
C GLU A 33 18.82 -1.28 26.20
N HIS A 34 17.59 -1.16 26.69
CA HIS A 34 16.44 -1.91 26.22
C HIS A 34 15.46 -1.01 25.48
N ARG A 35 14.70 -1.60 24.56
CA ARG A 35 13.71 -0.87 23.76
C ARG A 35 12.39 -1.59 23.80
N LEU A 36 11.37 -0.89 24.29
CA LEU A 36 10.02 -1.42 24.31
C LEU A 36 9.31 -1.18 22.98
N TRP A 37 8.86 -2.24 22.34
CA TRP A 37 8.11 -2.20 21.08
C TRP A 37 6.69 -2.70 21.28
N LEU A 38 5.72 -2.03 20.64
CA LEU A 38 4.38 -2.57 20.48
C LEU A 38 4.32 -3.38 19.18
N ILE A 39 3.99 -4.67 19.26
CA ILE A 39 3.85 -5.53 18.08
C ILE A 39 2.37 -5.88 17.89
N ARG A 40 1.81 -5.44 16.76
CA ARG A 40 0.46 -5.79 16.35
C ARG A 40 0.50 -6.97 15.38
N THR A 41 -0.11 -8.07 15.78
CA THR A 41 -0.23 -9.28 14.97
C THR A 41 -1.70 -9.58 14.63
N PRO A 42 -1.98 -10.23 13.48
CA PRO A 42 -3.28 -10.80 13.19
C PRO A 42 -3.62 -11.92 14.17
N THR A 43 -4.91 -12.07 14.50
CA THR A 43 -5.38 -13.08 15.48
C THR A 43 -5.25 -14.52 14.98
N ASP A 44 -5.12 -14.72 13.66
CA ASP A 44 -4.90 -16.03 13.05
C ASP A 44 -3.43 -16.48 13.11
N VAL A 45 -2.51 -15.60 13.52
CA VAL A 45 -1.08 -15.92 13.68
C VAL A 45 -0.81 -16.43 15.09
N ASN A 46 -0.36 -17.67 15.20
CA ASN A 46 0.13 -18.21 16.47
C ASN A 46 1.57 -17.74 16.74
N ILE A 47 1.73 -16.83 17.70
CA ILE A 47 3.02 -16.22 18.06
C ILE A 47 4.00 -17.27 18.62
N SER A 48 3.52 -18.32 19.29
CA SER A 48 4.41 -19.36 19.84
C SER A 48 5.18 -20.12 18.76
N ASN A 49 4.67 -20.14 17.53
CA ASN A 49 5.31 -20.81 16.40
C ASN A 49 6.40 -19.96 15.73
N LEU A 50 6.58 -18.71 16.18
CA LEU A 50 7.55 -17.76 15.62
C LEU A 50 8.88 -17.76 16.39
N ASP A 51 9.07 -18.68 17.34
CA ASP A 51 10.32 -18.77 18.09
C ASP A 51 11.52 -19.00 17.14
N GLY A 52 12.61 -18.26 17.39
CA GLY A 52 13.79 -18.23 16.54
C GLY A 52 13.64 -17.51 15.19
N MET A 53 12.45 -17.03 14.83
CA MET A 53 12.22 -16.31 13.58
C MET A 53 12.93 -14.94 13.60
N LYS A 54 13.72 -14.66 12.56
CA LYS A 54 14.42 -13.38 12.40
C LYS A 54 13.85 -12.61 11.22
N ILE A 55 13.29 -11.43 11.48
CA ILE A 55 12.81 -10.51 10.45
C ILE A 55 13.90 -9.48 10.19
N SER A 56 14.51 -9.50 9.01
CA SER A 56 15.54 -8.55 8.62
C SER A 56 14.94 -7.40 7.83
N LEU A 57 14.91 -6.22 8.45
CA LEU A 57 14.59 -4.96 7.81
C LEU A 57 15.87 -4.42 7.16
N LYS A 58 16.09 -4.72 5.87
CA LYS A 58 17.32 -4.36 5.12
C LYS A 58 17.46 -2.85 4.90
N GLY A 59 17.59 -2.07 5.98
CA GLY A 59 17.65 -0.59 5.95
C GLY A 59 16.32 0.11 5.66
N GLY A 60 15.22 -0.65 5.57
CA GLY A 60 13.87 -0.12 5.34
C GLY A 60 12.94 -0.30 6.53
N GLU A 61 11.71 0.21 6.40
CA GLU A 61 10.65 0.08 7.40
C GLU A 61 9.74 -1.13 7.17
N HIS A 62 9.94 -1.88 6.08
CA HIS A 62 9.11 -3.02 5.71
C HIS A 62 9.94 -4.25 5.32
N ALA A 63 9.38 -5.43 5.55
CA ALA A 63 9.92 -6.71 5.11
C ALA A 63 8.78 -7.68 4.77
N GLU A 64 9.00 -8.49 3.75
CA GLU A 64 8.12 -9.62 3.45
C GLU A 64 8.49 -10.80 4.32
N VAL A 65 7.48 -11.43 4.91
CA VAL A 65 7.65 -12.49 5.90
C VAL A 65 6.71 -13.62 5.55
N GLN A 66 7.23 -14.84 5.49
CA GLN A 66 6.43 -16.03 5.23
C GLN A 66 6.24 -16.79 6.53
N ILE A 67 4.98 -17.02 6.93
CA ILE A 67 4.62 -17.75 8.15
C ILE A 67 3.73 -18.92 7.72
N GLY A 68 4.29 -20.12 7.74
CA GLY A 68 3.67 -21.28 7.07
C GLY A 68 3.53 -21.02 5.57
N ASP A 69 2.34 -21.25 5.02
CA ASP A 69 2.04 -21.05 3.60
C ASP A 69 1.52 -19.64 3.27
N ILE A 70 1.40 -18.77 4.27
CA ILE A 70 0.79 -17.45 4.11
C ILE A 70 1.89 -16.38 4.08
N GLY A 71 1.81 -15.51 3.08
CA GLY A 71 2.64 -14.30 2.99
C GLY A 71 2.09 -13.19 3.88
N TYR A 72 2.99 -12.54 4.61
CA TYR A 72 2.73 -11.37 5.43
C TYR A 72 3.70 -10.25 5.06
N GLU A 73 3.28 -9.02 5.33
CA GLU A 73 4.10 -7.84 5.31
C GLU A 73 4.30 -7.37 6.75
N PHE A 74 5.56 -7.34 7.18
CA PHE A 74 5.95 -6.77 8.45
C PHE A 74 6.39 -5.33 8.22
N THR A 75 5.77 -4.40 8.93
CA THR A 75 6.13 -2.97 8.90
C THR A 75 6.56 -2.53 10.29
N ARG A 76 7.56 -1.66 10.37
CA ARG A 76 8.09 -1.12 11.62
C ARG A 76 8.21 0.39 11.50
N LYS A 77 7.60 1.11 12.43
CA LYS A 77 7.64 2.56 12.49
C LYS A 77 8.08 3.03 13.88
N GLU A 78 9.22 3.72 13.90
CA GLU A 78 9.73 4.40 15.10
C GLU A 78 8.86 5.62 15.41
N HIS A 79 8.74 5.95 16.70
CA HIS A 79 7.97 7.11 17.18
C HIS A 79 6.53 7.19 16.63
N HIS A 80 5.84 6.06 16.56
CA HIS A 80 4.46 6.01 16.07
C HIS A 80 3.53 6.88 16.95
N ASN A 81 2.72 7.74 16.34
CA ASN A 81 1.84 8.65 17.08
C ASN A 81 0.91 7.92 18.07
N ASP A 82 0.40 6.76 17.67
CA ASP A 82 -0.47 5.97 18.54
C ASP A 82 0.25 5.50 19.81
N THR A 83 1.54 5.14 19.73
CA THR A 83 2.28 4.65 20.91
C THR A 83 2.57 5.77 21.91
N GLN A 84 2.57 7.04 21.49
CA GLN A 84 2.72 8.18 22.40
C GLN A 84 1.52 8.36 23.33
N ARG A 85 0.36 7.82 22.97
CA ARG A 85 -0.89 7.92 23.75
C ARG A 85 -1.14 6.69 24.62
N LEU A 86 -0.25 5.70 24.56
CA LEU A 86 -0.39 4.45 25.28
C LEU A 86 0.49 4.46 26.53
N SER A 87 -0.04 3.86 27.59
CA SER A 87 0.67 3.58 28.83
C SER A 87 0.68 2.08 29.05
N VAL A 88 1.76 1.58 29.65
CA VAL A 88 1.88 0.20 30.08
C VAL A 88 1.51 0.12 31.56
N LEU A 89 0.62 -0.80 31.89
CA LEU A 89 0.34 -1.15 33.28
C LEU A 89 1.37 -2.19 33.73
N LEU A 90 2.15 -1.83 34.73
CA LEU A 90 3.18 -2.68 35.32
C LEU A 90 2.73 -3.12 36.70
N GLN A 91 2.99 -4.37 37.03
CA GLN A 91 2.76 -4.90 38.36
C GLN A 91 4.09 -5.01 39.09
N GLU A 92 4.15 -4.48 40.31
CA GLU A 92 5.31 -4.68 41.19
C GLU A 92 5.38 -6.12 41.66
N GLU A 93 6.59 -6.65 41.82
CA GLU A 93 6.82 -8.02 42.27
C GLU A 93 6.19 -8.27 43.64
N GLY A 94 5.20 -9.16 43.69
CA GLY A 94 4.45 -9.48 44.92
C GLY A 94 3.42 -8.43 45.35
N GLY A 95 3.21 -7.36 44.59
CA GLY A 95 2.22 -6.31 44.87
C GLY A 95 0.92 -6.51 44.09
N GLU A 96 -0.21 -6.13 44.71
CA GLU A 96 -1.51 -5.94 44.01
C GLU A 96 -1.59 -4.58 43.29
N GLN A 97 -0.61 -3.69 43.54
CA GLN A 97 -0.60 -2.33 43.02
C GLN A 97 -0.04 -2.28 41.60
N LEU A 98 -0.80 -1.67 40.70
CA LEU A 98 -0.38 -1.39 39.32
C LEU A 98 0.19 0.01 39.21
N THR A 99 1.32 0.15 38.52
CA THR A 99 1.94 1.42 38.17
C THR A 99 1.79 1.68 36.67
N LEU A 100 1.72 2.95 36.29
CA LEU A 100 1.55 3.38 34.89
C LEU A 100 2.88 3.90 34.35
N ALA A 101 3.42 3.24 33.34
CA ALA A 101 4.58 3.71 32.59
C ALA A 101 4.11 4.32 31.25
N SER A 102 4.27 5.63 31.07
CA SER A 102 3.82 6.35 29.87
C SER A 102 5.00 6.73 28.99
N GLY A 103 4.80 6.74 27.67
CA GLY A 103 5.83 7.17 26.71
C GLY A 103 7.02 6.21 26.57
N VAL A 104 6.91 4.99 27.08
CA VAL A 104 7.98 3.99 27.10
C VAL A 104 8.19 3.28 25.76
N PHE A 105 7.20 3.30 24.87
CA PHE A 105 7.30 2.66 23.57
C PHE A 105 8.18 3.46 22.60
N CYS A 106 9.22 2.81 22.06
CA CYS A 106 10.05 3.41 21.02
C CYS A 106 9.36 3.42 19.64
N GLY A 107 8.36 2.57 19.43
CA GLY A 107 7.61 2.50 18.18
C GLY A 107 6.64 1.34 18.13
N MET A 108 6.09 1.13 16.93
CA MET A 108 5.14 0.07 16.65
C MET A 108 5.60 -0.76 15.44
N ALA A 109 5.48 -2.07 15.56
CA ALA A 109 5.59 -3.00 14.46
C ALA A 109 4.21 -3.61 14.16
N THR A 110 3.88 -3.78 12.89
CA THR A 110 2.60 -4.34 12.45
C THR A 110 2.85 -5.44 11.42
N LEU A 111 2.31 -6.62 11.70
CA LEU A 111 2.26 -7.73 10.76
C LEU A 111 0.90 -7.71 10.06
N THR A 112 0.91 -7.60 8.74
CA THR A 112 -0.30 -7.52 7.91
C THR A 112 -0.32 -8.69 6.95
N LYS A 113 -1.43 -9.41 6.87
CA LYS A 113 -1.60 -10.51 5.91
C LYS A 113 -1.59 -9.96 4.49
N LYS A 114 -0.73 -10.48 3.62
CA LYS A 114 -0.74 -10.09 2.21
C LYS A 114 -1.94 -10.73 1.53
N ALA A 115 -2.78 -9.91 0.90
CA ALA A 115 -3.77 -10.40 -0.03
C ALA A 115 -3.08 -10.76 -1.36
N LEU A 116 -3.25 -11.99 -1.82
CA LEU A 116 -2.87 -12.36 -3.19
C LEU A 116 -3.86 -11.70 -4.13
N CYS A 117 -3.47 -10.57 -4.73
CA CYS A 117 -4.23 -10.01 -5.85
C CYS A 117 -3.90 -10.90 -7.07
N PRO A 118 -4.88 -11.62 -7.65
CA PRO A 118 -4.62 -12.41 -8.84
C PRO A 118 -4.14 -11.46 -9.93
N GLU A 119 -2.95 -11.73 -10.47
CA GLU A 119 -2.41 -10.96 -11.57
C GLU A 119 -3.36 -11.13 -12.75
N ILE A 120 -4.01 -10.03 -13.16
CA ILE A 120 -4.85 -10.05 -14.36
C ILE A 120 -3.91 -10.48 -15.49
N PRO A 121 -4.17 -11.62 -16.18
CA PRO A 121 -3.36 -12.01 -17.30
C PRO A 121 -3.28 -10.79 -18.21
N GLN A 122 -2.07 -10.29 -18.48
CA GLN A 122 -1.92 -9.25 -19.48
C GLN A 122 -2.45 -9.85 -20.78
N ALA A 123 -3.71 -9.54 -21.09
CA ALA A 123 -4.27 -9.82 -22.39
C ALA A 123 -3.25 -9.20 -23.35
N ALA A 124 -2.65 -10.05 -24.18
CA ALA A 124 -1.74 -9.61 -25.23
C ALA A 124 -2.37 -8.37 -25.83
N SER A 125 -1.70 -7.21 -25.67
CA SER A 125 -2.22 -5.91 -26.07
C SER A 125 -2.99 -6.10 -27.37
N PRO A 126 -4.28 -5.72 -27.48
CA PRO A 126 -5.08 -6.07 -28.65
C PRO A 126 -4.28 -5.62 -29.86
N SER A 127 -3.76 -6.58 -30.61
CA SER A 127 -2.84 -6.32 -31.71
C SER A 127 -3.65 -5.52 -32.71
N LYS A 128 -3.44 -4.20 -32.70
CA LYS A 128 -4.10 -3.20 -33.54
C LYS A 128 -5.50 -3.65 -33.96
N ARG A 129 -6.53 -3.43 -33.12
CA ARG A 129 -7.93 -3.56 -33.59
C ARG A 129 -7.97 -3.01 -35.01
N PRO A 130 -8.38 -3.80 -36.03
CA PRO A 130 -8.36 -3.32 -37.40
C PRO A 130 -9.15 -2.02 -37.40
N ARG A 131 -8.47 -0.90 -37.71
CA ARG A 131 -9.17 0.35 -37.96
C ARG A 131 -10.13 0.03 -39.08
N LEU A 132 -11.42 0.20 -38.82
CA LEU A 132 -12.43 0.05 -39.85
C LEU A 132 -12.15 1.17 -40.86
N ASP A 133 -11.43 0.84 -41.93
CA ASP A 133 -11.19 1.78 -43.01
C ASP A 133 -12.49 1.90 -43.80
N TYR A 134 -13.18 3.02 -43.60
CA TYR A 134 -14.32 3.40 -44.41
C TYR A 134 -13.82 3.87 -45.78
N SER A 135 -13.41 2.95 -46.63
CA SER A 135 -13.17 3.24 -48.04
C SER A 135 -14.51 3.51 -48.74
N ALA A 136 -14.52 4.50 -49.64
CA ALA A 136 -15.68 4.75 -50.47
C ALA A 136 -15.97 3.49 -51.31
N HIS A 137 -17.25 3.11 -51.39
CA HIS A 137 -17.69 1.93 -52.14
C HIS A 137 -17.27 2.04 -53.61
N GLU A 138 -16.84 0.93 -54.23
CA GLU A 138 -16.31 0.91 -55.61
C GLU A 138 -17.28 1.48 -56.65
N SER A 139 -18.58 1.45 -56.36
CA SER A 139 -19.62 2.01 -57.24
C SER A 139 -19.87 3.51 -57.07
N ALA A 140 -19.16 4.19 -56.14
CA ALA A 140 -19.32 5.61 -55.91
C ALA A 140 -18.73 6.41 -57.09
N ARG A 141 -19.60 7.14 -57.79
CA ARG A 141 -19.22 8.01 -58.92
C ARG A 141 -19.86 9.38 -58.78
N GLN A 142 -19.27 10.39 -59.40
CA GLN A 142 -19.84 11.73 -59.45
C GLN A 142 -21.15 11.70 -60.25
N ARG A 143 -22.24 12.21 -59.69
CA ARG A 143 -23.59 12.19 -60.31
C ARG A 143 -24.14 13.57 -60.62
N PHE A 144 -23.35 14.62 -60.40
CA PHE A 144 -23.77 15.98 -60.65
C PHE A 144 -23.67 16.31 -62.14
N VAL A 145 -24.82 16.54 -62.75
CA VAL A 145 -24.97 16.99 -64.14
C VAL A 145 -25.71 18.33 -64.11
N PRO A 146 -25.11 19.43 -64.59
CA PRO A 146 -25.78 20.72 -64.62
C PRO A 146 -26.93 20.71 -65.64
N PHE A 147 -27.94 21.55 -65.40
CA PHE A 147 -29.12 21.65 -66.26
C PHE A 147 -28.73 21.96 -67.72
N GLY A 148 -29.19 21.11 -68.66
CA GLY A 148 -28.93 21.27 -70.09
C GLY A 148 -27.62 20.67 -70.59
N SER A 149 -26.90 19.90 -69.77
CA SER A 149 -25.71 19.12 -70.17
C SER A 149 -26.04 17.62 -70.09
N ASP A 150 -25.54 16.83 -71.03
CA ASP A 150 -25.59 15.35 -70.96
C ASP A 150 -24.36 14.75 -70.26
N ASP A 151 -23.32 15.57 -70.03
CA ASP A 151 -22.04 15.13 -69.45
C ASP A 151 -21.88 15.51 -67.97
N VAL A 152 -21.25 14.60 -67.21
CA VAL A 152 -20.88 14.78 -65.80
C VAL A 152 -19.61 15.64 -65.70
N VAL A 153 -19.67 16.72 -64.90
CA VAL A 153 -18.54 17.65 -64.75
C VAL A 153 -17.48 17.07 -63.82
N THR A 154 -16.41 16.47 -64.33
CA THR A 154 -15.28 16.03 -63.48
C THR A 154 -14.42 17.23 -63.05
N LEU A 155 -14.31 17.49 -61.74
CA LEU A 155 -13.39 18.50 -61.22
C LEU A 155 -11.93 18.00 -61.38
N SER A 156 -11.21 18.51 -62.38
CA SER A 156 -9.79 18.19 -62.54
C SER A 156 -8.96 18.84 -61.43
N LYS A 157 -8.15 18.03 -60.74
CA LYS A 157 -7.26 18.47 -59.66
C LYS A 157 -6.24 19.47 -60.20
N ARG A 158 -6.32 20.74 -59.81
CA ARG A 158 -5.20 21.69 -59.98
C ARG A 158 -3.98 21.17 -59.21
N HIS A 159 -2.94 20.75 -59.93
CA HIS A 159 -1.65 20.42 -59.33
C HIS A 159 -1.01 21.67 -58.73
N LYS A 160 -0.57 21.53 -57.47
CA LYS A 160 0.12 22.55 -56.69
C LYS A 160 1.62 22.42 -56.93
N ASP A 161 2.17 23.14 -57.89
CA ASP A 161 3.61 23.28 -58.05
C ASP A 161 4.18 24.24 -57.02
N LYS A 162 4.80 23.71 -55.96
CA LYS A 162 5.84 24.41 -55.17
C LYS A 162 6.81 23.39 -54.57
N ALA A 163 7.96 23.19 -55.23
CA ALA A 163 9.16 22.67 -54.60
C ALA A 163 10.37 23.43 -55.15
N GLU A 164 10.68 24.56 -54.52
CA GLU A 164 11.90 25.33 -54.77
C GLU A 164 13.10 24.61 -54.15
N LYS A 165 14.15 24.49 -54.95
CA LYS A 165 15.35 23.68 -54.71
C LYS A 165 16.23 24.30 -53.62
N VAL A 166 16.44 23.63 -52.49
CA VAL A 166 17.62 23.86 -51.66
C VAL A 166 18.68 22.83 -52.03
N LYS A 167 19.58 23.21 -52.95
CA LYS A 167 20.80 22.44 -53.23
C LYS A 167 21.79 22.65 -52.09
N LYS A 168 22.05 21.59 -51.33
CA LYS A 168 23.28 21.42 -50.53
C LYS A 168 24.50 21.46 -51.46
N THR A 169 25.46 22.32 -51.16
CA THR A 169 26.85 22.15 -51.60
C THR A 169 27.73 21.97 -50.37
N LYS A 170 28.13 20.70 -50.14
CA LYS A 170 29.36 20.35 -49.42
C LYS A 170 30.54 20.51 -50.38
N LYS A 171 31.60 21.17 -49.93
CA LYS A 171 33.05 21.02 -50.25
C LYS A 171 33.73 22.35 -49.88
N SER A 172 34.94 22.45 -49.34
CA SER A 172 35.97 21.51 -48.87
C SER A 172 37.10 22.38 -48.27
N LYS A 173 37.82 21.85 -47.28
CA LYS A 173 39.12 22.33 -46.73
C LYS A 173 40.00 23.12 -47.72
N LYS A 174 40.58 24.22 -47.24
CA LYS A 174 42.04 24.36 -47.10
C LYS A 174 42.36 25.34 -45.97
#